data_AF-A0A1U7GIE2-F1
#
_entry.id   AF-A0A1U7GIE2-F1
#
_cell.length_a   1.000
_cell.length_b   1.000
_cell.length_c   1.000
_cell.angle_alpha   90.00
_cell.angle_beta   90.00
_cell.angle_gamma   90.00
#
_symmetry.space_group_name_H-M   'P 1'
#
loop_
_entity.id
_entity.type
_entity.pdbx_description
1 polymer ?
#
loop_
_entity_poly.entity_id
_entity_poly.type
_entity_poly.pdbx_seq_one_letter_code
_entity_poly.pdbx_strand_id
1 'polypeptide(L)'
;MPNDPLRSLRLRWDELLGPGPHTGRIRSPELDSSPAPVTPRFIGRVRDAGAIPTLGERVFLVNPVKIDGAEAEGAGASLTADESRSIPVVVIGSLAPKAGDVLVAYASGGRWVSEFGARPTTVVCGGCKLPRRDLTLTWTNNLLGTHSAPMVFNGIDEWATGCINQISFRLSCRSGAATFTATYFVAGHCPTGQPVVCSSPGSSPIGLTASAQSCDPLFLQYTATSCPALSAQGYTKFTVTQ
;
A
#
# COMPACT_ATOMS: atom_id res chain seq x y z
N MET A 1 20.89 5.78 -59.65
CA MET A 1 21.37 6.56 -58.48
C MET A 1 22.74 6.00 -58.09
N PRO A 2 23.78 6.84 -57.97
CA PRO A 2 25.17 6.39 -57.87
C PRO A 2 25.47 5.80 -56.48
N ASN A 3 26.35 4.79 -56.45
CA ASN A 3 26.93 4.22 -55.23
C ASN A 3 27.68 5.31 -54.47
N ASP A 4 27.12 5.82 -53.37
CA ASP A 4 27.84 6.68 -52.42
C ASP A 4 28.71 5.79 -51.52
N PRO A 5 30.04 5.75 -51.72
CA PRO A 5 30.94 4.89 -50.95
C PRO A 5 31.06 5.33 -49.47
N LEU A 6 30.52 6.50 -49.10
CA LEU A 6 30.59 7.04 -47.74
C LEU A 6 29.30 6.82 -46.94
N ARG A 7 28.30 6.14 -47.51
CA ARG A 7 27.00 5.90 -46.84
C ARG A 7 27.14 5.14 -45.52
N SER A 8 28.01 4.14 -45.47
CA SER A 8 28.26 3.34 -44.26
C SER A 8 29.00 4.12 -43.16
N LEU A 9 29.84 5.09 -43.54
CA LEU A 9 30.50 5.99 -42.57
C LEU A 9 29.52 7.01 -41.98
N ARG A 10 28.60 7.54 -42.79
CA ARG A 10 27.54 8.46 -42.30
C ARG A 10 26.55 7.77 -41.37
N LEU A 11 26.12 6.54 -41.70
CA LEU A 11 25.23 5.76 -40.83
C LEU A 11 25.85 5.49 -39.45
N ARG A 12 27.15 5.17 -39.38
CA ARG A 12 27.87 5.00 -38.11
C ARG A 12 28.03 6.30 -37.32
N TRP A 13 28.20 7.41 -38.03
CA TRP A 13 28.29 8.73 -37.39
C TRP A 13 26.95 9.13 -36.73
N ASP A 14 25.83 8.87 -37.41
CA ASP A 14 24.49 9.13 -36.88
C ASP A 14 24.14 8.20 -35.69
N GLU A 15 24.62 6.96 -35.70
CA GLU A 15 24.49 6.03 -34.57
C GLU A 15 25.27 6.51 -33.33
N LEU A 16 26.46 7.08 -33.52
CA LEU A 16 27.30 7.60 -32.43
C LEU A 16 26.78 8.90 -31.84
N LEU A 17 26.07 9.71 -32.62
CA LEU A 17 25.48 10.97 -32.14
C LEU A 17 24.18 10.76 -31.33
N GLY A 18 23.62 9.55 -31.33
CA GLY A 18 22.36 9.24 -30.67
C GLY A 18 21.15 9.98 -31.26
N PRO A 19 19.92 9.65 -30.85
CA PRO A 19 18.74 10.38 -31.30
C PRO A 19 18.75 11.80 -30.73
N GLY A 20 18.84 12.82 -31.58
CA GLY A 20 18.67 14.24 -31.20
C GLY A 20 19.73 15.29 -31.59
N PRO A 21 20.68 15.11 -32.54
CA PRO A 21 21.62 16.18 -32.87
C PRO A 21 20.98 17.33 -33.66
N HIS A 22 19.80 17.11 -34.27
CA HIS A 22 19.17 18.10 -35.15
C HIS A 22 18.20 19.06 -34.46
N THR A 23 17.82 18.83 -33.20
CA THR A 23 16.82 19.67 -32.54
C THR A 23 17.40 20.80 -31.70
N GLY A 24 18.74 20.88 -31.53
CA GLY A 24 19.39 21.93 -30.72
C GLY A 24 18.94 21.98 -29.26
N ARG A 25 18.19 20.97 -28.80
CA ARG A 25 17.61 20.92 -27.47
C ARG A 25 18.62 20.32 -26.50
N ILE A 26 19.00 21.09 -25.48
CA ILE A 26 19.79 20.60 -24.36
C ILE A 26 18.98 19.48 -23.68
N ARG A 27 19.55 18.27 -23.57
CA ARG A 27 18.90 17.15 -22.86
C ARG A 27 18.58 17.60 -21.45
N SER A 28 17.30 17.54 -21.08
CA SER A 28 16.86 17.63 -19.70
C SER A 28 16.56 16.20 -19.27
N PRO A 29 17.41 15.55 -18.45
CA PRO A 29 17.22 14.16 -18.03
C PRO A 29 15.84 13.87 -17.43
N GLU A 30 15.20 14.91 -16.88
CA GLU A 30 13.86 14.87 -16.30
C GLU A 30 12.76 14.69 -17.38
N LEU A 31 12.96 15.26 -18.58
CA LEU A 31 12.07 15.14 -19.74
C LEU A 31 12.38 13.94 -20.64
N ASP A 32 13.62 13.45 -20.59
CA ASP A 32 14.09 12.25 -21.32
C ASP A 32 13.95 10.97 -20.47
N SER A 33 13.24 11.03 -19.34
CA SER A 33 12.90 9.84 -18.57
C SER A 33 12.08 8.91 -19.48
N SER A 34 12.66 7.74 -19.80
CA SER A 34 11.93 6.71 -20.52
C SER A 34 10.64 6.46 -19.74
N PRO A 35 9.45 6.57 -20.37
CA PRO A 35 8.20 6.39 -19.65
C PRO A 35 8.31 5.05 -18.94
N ALA A 36 8.25 5.09 -17.61
CA ALA A 36 8.29 3.88 -16.79
C ALA A 36 7.30 2.90 -17.43
N PRO A 37 7.68 1.63 -17.67
CA PRO A 37 6.85 0.69 -18.41
C PRO A 37 5.47 0.65 -17.78
N VAL A 38 4.51 1.30 -18.43
CA VAL A 38 3.16 1.45 -17.88
C VAL A 38 2.49 0.11 -18.08
N THR A 39 2.04 -0.51 -16.98
CA THR A 39 1.23 -1.72 -17.06
C THR A 39 -0.06 -1.42 -17.82
N PRO A 40 -0.34 -2.07 -18.96
CA PRO A 40 -1.58 -1.83 -19.71
C PRO A 40 -2.81 -2.06 -18.83
N ARG A 41 -3.83 -1.21 -19.00
CA ARG A 41 -5.11 -1.28 -18.28
C ARG A 41 -6.28 -1.07 -19.22
N PHE A 42 -7.42 -1.66 -18.89
CA PHE A 42 -8.70 -1.32 -19.53
C PHE A 42 -9.83 -1.40 -18.51
N ILE A 43 -10.93 -0.69 -18.80
CA ILE A 43 -12.17 -0.79 -18.04
C ILE A 43 -13.09 -1.72 -18.78
N GLY A 44 -13.77 -2.61 -18.06
CA GLY A 44 -14.68 -3.54 -18.68
C GLY A 44 -15.89 -3.85 -17.81
N ARG A 45 -16.98 -4.29 -18.45
CA ARG A 45 -18.23 -4.67 -17.81
C ARG A 45 -18.35 -6.20 -17.76
N VAL A 46 -18.62 -6.73 -16.58
CA VAL A 46 -18.78 -8.18 -16.35
C VAL A 46 -19.98 -8.69 -17.14
N ARG A 47 -19.77 -9.78 -17.88
CA ARG A 47 -20.77 -10.42 -18.73
C ARG A 47 -21.18 -11.76 -18.13
N ASP A 48 -22.49 -12.03 -18.16
CA ASP A 48 -22.98 -13.39 -17.97
C ASP A 48 -22.99 -14.14 -19.31
N ALA A 49 -22.28 -15.27 -19.36
CA ALA A 49 -22.26 -16.19 -20.50
C ALA A 49 -22.92 -17.55 -20.17
N GLY A 50 -23.76 -17.59 -19.13
CA GLY A 50 -24.50 -18.76 -18.67
C GLY A 50 -23.82 -19.54 -17.53
N ALA A 51 -22.63 -19.12 -17.09
CA ALA A 51 -21.85 -19.76 -16.04
C ALA A 51 -21.04 -18.75 -15.22
N ILE A 52 -21.65 -17.62 -14.84
CA ILE A 52 -20.96 -16.61 -14.03
C ILE A 52 -20.52 -17.21 -12.67
N PRO A 53 -19.24 -17.09 -12.29
CA PRO A 53 -18.78 -17.59 -11.00
C PRO A 53 -19.48 -16.89 -9.83
N THR A 54 -19.82 -17.64 -8.79
CA THR A 54 -20.43 -17.12 -7.55
C THR A 54 -19.42 -16.78 -6.46
N LEU A 55 -18.14 -17.11 -6.69
CA LEU A 55 -17.02 -16.82 -5.81
C LEU A 55 -15.99 -15.92 -6.53
N GLY A 56 -15.28 -15.10 -5.76
CA GLY A 56 -14.07 -14.42 -6.23
C GLY A 56 -12.95 -15.41 -6.55
N GLU A 57 -11.78 -14.91 -6.95
CA GLU A 57 -10.61 -15.73 -7.33
C GLU A 57 -10.92 -16.70 -8.49
N ARG A 58 -11.70 -16.22 -9.46
CA ARG A 58 -12.13 -16.96 -10.64
C ARG A 58 -11.95 -16.10 -11.89
N VAL A 59 -12.08 -16.73 -13.05
CA VAL A 59 -12.06 -16.03 -14.33
C VAL A 59 -13.47 -15.56 -14.64
N PHE A 60 -13.62 -14.26 -14.87
CA PHE A 60 -14.84 -13.63 -15.33
C PHE A 60 -14.67 -13.18 -16.78
N LEU A 61 -15.74 -13.26 -17.56
CA LEU A 61 -15.75 -12.67 -18.91
C LEU A 61 -16.17 -11.21 -18.81
N VAL A 62 -15.39 -10.35 -19.45
CA VAL A 62 -15.59 -8.91 -19.37
C VAL A 62 -15.61 -8.32 -20.78
N ASN A 63 -16.63 -7.52 -21.08
CA ASN A 63 -16.69 -6.72 -22.30
C ASN A 63 -15.92 -5.41 -22.08
N PRO A 64 -14.97 -5.02 -22.95
CA PRO A 64 -14.30 -3.72 -22.85
C PRO A 64 -15.33 -2.58 -22.86
N VAL A 65 -15.12 -1.57 -22.03
CA VAL A 65 -16.01 -0.40 -21.93
C VAL A 65 -15.31 0.81 -22.50
N LYS A 66 -16.00 1.50 -23.41
CA LYS A 66 -15.64 2.84 -23.84
C LYS A 66 -16.28 3.84 -22.87
N ILE A 67 -15.46 4.76 -22.37
CA ILE A 67 -15.91 5.90 -21.59
C ILE A 67 -15.99 7.08 -22.54
N ASP A 68 -17.17 7.67 -22.62
CA ASP A 68 -17.41 8.94 -23.31
C ASP A 68 -18.16 9.88 -22.34
N GLY A 69 -18.54 11.06 -22.80
CA GLY A 69 -19.30 12.05 -22.00
C GLY A 69 -18.81 13.46 -22.23
N ALA A 70 -19.46 14.43 -21.59
CA ALA A 70 -18.96 15.80 -21.60
C ALA A 70 -17.74 15.91 -20.68
N GLU A 71 -16.65 16.48 -21.18
CA GLU A 71 -15.45 16.78 -20.40
C GLU A 71 -15.62 18.09 -19.63
N ALA A 72 -16.60 18.13 -18.73
CA ALA A 72 -16.87 19.27 -17.86
C ALA A 72 -16.97 18.81 -16.40
N GLU A 73 -16.52 19.63 -15.46
CA GLU A 73 -16.64 19.34 -14.03
C GLU A 73 -18.12 19.15 -13.64
N GLY A 74 -18.41 18.04 -12.94
CA GLY A 74 -19.77 17.67 -12.57
C GLY A 74 -20.59 16.99 -13.66
N ALA A 75 -20.09 16.84 -14.88
CA ALA A 75 -20.76 16.05 -15.92
C ALA A 75 -20.66 14.54 -15.64
N GLY A 76 -21.72 13.81 -15.99
CA GLY A 76 -21.73 12.35 -15.92
C GLY A 76 -20.96 11.71 -17.09
N ALA A 77 -20.22 10.63 -16.80
CA ALA A 77 -19.61 9.80 -17.83
C ALA A 77 -20.64 8.81 -18.43
N SER A 78 -20.57 8.56 -19.73
CA SER A 78 -21.31 7.49 -20.40
C SER A 78 -20.40 6.27 -20.58
N LEU A 79 -20.94 5.09 -20.28
CA LEU A 79 -20.22 3.82 -20.33
C LEU A 79 -20.88 2.89 -21.33
N THR A 80 -20.24 2.69 -22.48
CA THR A 80 -20.73 1.80 -23.54
C THR A 80 -19.85 0.56 -23.61
N ALA A 81 -20.42 -0.61 -23.33
CA ALA A 81 -19.71 -1.88 -23.43
C ALA A 81 -19.65 -2.35 -24.90
N ASP A 82 -18.47 -2.79 -25.33
CA ASP A 82 -18.26 -3.46 -26.61
C ASP A 82 -18.60 -4.95 -26.47
N GLU A 83 -19.85 -5.28 -26.79
CA GLU A 83 -20.39 -6.64 -26.66
C GLU A 83 -19.78 -7.64 -27.66
N SER A 84 -19.09 -7.15 -28.70
CA SER A 84 -18.46 -7.99 -29.72
C SER A 84 -17.20 -8.72 -29.23
N ARG A 85 -16.60 -8.23 -28.13
CA ARG A 85 -15.37 -8.79 -27.56
C ARG A 85 -15.60 -9.23 -26.12
N SER A 86 -15.08 -10.39 -25.76
CA SER A 86 -15.08 -10.87 -24.37
C SER A 86 -13.66 -11.22 -23.97
N ILE A 87 -13.15 -10.55 -22.94
CA ILE A 87 -11.81 -10.72 -22.42
C ILE A 87 -11.89 -11.47 -21.08
N PRO A 88 -11.18 -12.60 -20.92
CA PRO A 88 -11.10 -13.27 -19.63
C PRO A 88 -10.24 -12.45 -18.66
N VAL A 89 -10.82 -12.13 -17.51
CA VAL A 89 -10.16 -11.39 -16.42
C VAL A 89 -10.16 -12.26 -15.17
N VAL A 90 -8.98 -12.47 -14.58
CA VAL A 90 -8.84 -13.11 -13.27
C VAL A 90 -9.22 -12.07 -12.22
N VAL A 91 -10.33 -12.30 -11.53
CA VAL A 91 -10.76 -11.39 -10.47
C VAL A 91 -10.28 -11.94 -9.14
N ILE A 92 -9.45 -11.17 -8.45
CA ILE A 92 -8.96 -11.46 -7.11
C ILE A 92 -9.74 -10.60 -6.10
N GLY A 93 -10.10 -11.15 -4.94
CA GLY A 93 -10.80 -10.42 -3.89
C GLY A 93 -11.95 -11.19 -3.24
N SER A 94 -12.53 -10.58 -2.23
CA SER A 94 -13.47 -11.21 -1.28
C SER A 94 -14.88 -11.38 -1.81
N LEU A 95 -15.25 -10.69 -2.90
CA LEU A 95 -16.58 -10.74 -3.48
C LEU A 95 -16.50 -11.15 -4.95
N ALA A 96 -17.51 -11.91 -5.40
CA ALA A 96 -17.71 -12.19 -6.81
C ALA A 96 -18.41 -10.99 -7.48
N PRO A 97 -17.87 -10.43 -8.57
CA PRO A 97 -18.61 -9.51 -9.42
C PRO A 97 -19.89 -10.14 -9.98
N LYS A 98 -20.93 -9.32 -10.09
CA LYS A 98 -22.18 -9.66 -10.75
C LYS A 98 -22.14 -9.18 -12.20
N ALA A 99 -22.98 -9.78 -13.04
CA ALA A 99 -23.16 -9.31 -14.41
C ALA A 99 -23.59 -7.83 -14.41
N GLY A 100 -22.95 -7.02 -15.23
CA GLY A 100 -23.15 -5.57 -15.28
C GLY A 100 -22.17 -4.75 -14.43
N ASP A 101 -21.47 -5.36 -13.47
CA ASP A 101 -20.45 -4.65 -12.68
C ASP A 101 -19.30 -4.18 -13.56
N VAL A 102 -18.69 -3.05 -13.20
CA VAL A 102 -17.56 -2.47 -13.94
C VAL A 102 -16.26 -2.74 -13.18
N LEU A 103 -15.26 -3.25 -13.90
CA LEU A 103 -13.96 -3.62 -13.38
C LEU A 103 -12.86 -2.81 -14.07
N VAL A 104 -11.80 -2.50 -13.31
CA VAL A 104 -10.52 -2.04 -13.87
C VAL A 104 -9.59 -3.24 -13.93
N ALA A 105 -9.24 -3.66 -15.14
CA ALA A 105 -8.32 -4.76 -15.37
C ALA A 105 -6.94 -4.23 -15.76
N TYR A 106 -5.89 -4.91 -15.30
CA TYR A 106 -4.49 -4.61 -15.63
C TYR A 106 -3.76 -5.88 -16.07
N ALA A 107 -2.78 -5.74 -16.97
CA ALA A 107 -2.03 -6.87 -17.49
C ALA A 107 -0.94 -7.30 -16.50
N SER A 108 -0.94 -8.57 -16.08
CA SER A 108 0.09 -9.16 -15.22
C SER A 108 0.37 -10.60 -15.64
N GLY A 109 1.64 -10.94 -15.86
CA GLY A 109 2.04 -12.30 -16.23
C GLY A 109 1.33 -12.85 -17.48
N GLY A 110 1.02 -12.00 -18.46
CA GLY A 110 0.28 -12.39 -19.68
C GLY A 110 -1.22 -12.60 -19.49
N ARG A 111 -1.79 -12.22 -18.35
CA ARG A 111 -3.22 -12.30 -18.04
C ARG A 111 -3.77 -10.93 -17.67
N TRP A 112 -5.07 -10.74 -17.85
CA TRP A 112 -5.77 -9.61 -17.28
C TRP A 112 -6.22 -9.95 -15.86
N VAL A 113 -5.91 -9.07 -14.91
CA VAL A 113 -6.23 -9.23 -13.49
C VAL A 113 -7.03 -8.01 -13.02
N SER A 114 -7.99 -8.22 -12.13
CA SER A 114 -8.74 -7.14 -11.48
C SER A 114 -8.95 -7.45 -10.01
N GLU A 115 -8.94 -6.43 -9.16
CA GLU A 115 -9.34 -6.55 -7.76
C GLU A 115 -10.82 -6.19 -7.62
N PHE A 116 -11.63 -7.06 -7.04
CA PHE A 116 -13.05 -6.78 -6.79
C PHE A 116 -13.49 -7.20 -5.39
N GLY A 117 -14.31 -6.34 -4.79
CA GLY A 117 -14.91 -6.55 -3.48
C GLY A 117 -14.50 -5.52 -2.45
N ALA A 118 -15.13 -5.59 -1.28
CA ALA A 118 -14.76 -4.74 -0.17
C ALA A 118 -13.35 -5.12 0.29
N ARG A 119 -12.47 -4.11 0.41
CA ARG A 119 -11.27 -4.29 1.23
C ARG A 119 -11.74 -4.79 2.59
N PRO A 120 -11.17 -5.88 3.14
CA PRO A 120 -11.61 -6.40 4.42
C PRO A 120 -11.59 -5.26 5.42
N THR A 121 -12.64 -5.04 6.21
CA THR A 121 -12.66 -3.89 7.14
C THR A 121 -11.71 -4.07 8.31
N THR A 122 -11.14 -5.28 8.44
CA THR A 122 -10.22 -5.66 9.51
C THR A 122 -8.97 -6.38 8.99
N VAL A 123 -7.89 -6.33 9.75
CA VAL A 123 -6.65 -7.10 9.58
C VAL A 123 -6.58 -8.15 10.70
N VAL A 124 -6.23 -9.39 10.38
CA VAL A 124 -6.03 -10.44 11.39
C VAL A 124 -4.65 -10.28 12.01
N CYS A 125 -4.61 -10.13 13.33
CA CYS A 125 -3.42 -9.83 14.13
C CYS A 125 -3.39 -10.75 15.36
N GLY A 126 -2.81 -11.93 15.22
CA GLY A 126 -2.90 -12.97 16.24
C GLY A 126 -4.34 -13.45 16.39
N GLY A 127 -4.82 -13.49 17.62
CA GLY A 127 -6.21 -13.85 17.94
C GLY A 127 -7.23 -12.74 17.68
N CYS A 128 -6.81 -11.52 17.34
CA CYS A 128 -7.71 -10.37 17.16
C CYS A 128 -7.85 -9.93 15.70
N LYS A 129 -8.97 -9.28 15.39
CA LYS A 129 -9.22 -8.56 14.13
C LYS A 129 -9.17 -7.07 14.40
N LEU A 130 -8.16 -6.37 13.88
CA LEU A 130 -7.97 -4.93 14.06
C LEU A 130 -8.65 -4.16 12.93
N PRO A 131 -9.32 -3.04 13.18
CA PRO A 131 -10.00 -2.27 12.14
C PRO A 131 -8.99 -1.55 11.22
N ARG A 132 -9.28 -1.49 9.92
CA ARG A 132 -8.47 -0.76 8.91
C ARG A 132 -8.74 0.74 8.93
N ARG A 133 -8.48 1.35 10.07
CA ARG A 133 -8.56 2.79 10.32
C ARG A 133 -7.53 3.17 11.38
N ASP A 134 -7.37 4.47 11.60
CA ASP A 134 -6.48 4.96 12.65
C ASP A 134 -6.92 4.44 14.02
N LEU A 135 -5.93 4.10 14.85
CA LEU A 135 -6.13 3.65 16.22
C LEU A 135 -5.72 4.74 17.19
N THR A 136 -6.12 4.61 18.45
CA THR A 136 -5.65 5.49 19.52
C THR A 136 -4.64 4.76 20.39
N LEU A 137 -3.43 5.30 20.49
CA LEU A 137 -2.44 4.90 21.48
C LEU A 137 -2.58 5.80 22.71
N THR A 138 -2.70 5.19 23.88
CA THR A 138 -2.60 5.86 25.18
C THR A 138 -1.42 5.28 25.93
N TRP A 139 -0.55 6.13 26.49
CA TRP A 139 0.56 5.69 27.33
C TRP A 139 0.56 6.37 28.68
N THR A 140 1.06 5.67 29.68
CA THR A 140 1.26 6.20 31.02
C THR A 140 2.75 6.40 31.25
N ASN A 141 3.10 7.63 31.62
CA ASN A 141 4.43 8.01 32.05
C ASN A 141 4.35 8.48 33.51
N ASN A 142 5.15 7.91 34.40
CA ASN A 142 5.11 8.25 35.83
C ASN A 142 5.56 9.69 36.13
N LEU A 143 6.29 10.31 35.21
CA LEU A 143 6.80 11.68 35.34
C LEU A 143 5.88 12.70 34.67
N LEU A 144 5.29 12.34 33.52
CA LEU A 144 4.51 13.26 32.69
C LEU A 144 2.99 13.01 32.74
N GLY A 145 2.54 11.94 33.38
CA GLY A 145 1.13 11.52 33.40
C GLY A 145 0.73 10.69 32.19
N THR A 146 -0.57 10.63 31.93
CA THR A 146 -1.16 9.87 30.81
C THR A 146 -1.35 10.76 29.60
N HIS A 147 -0.93 10.26 28.44
CA HIS A 147 -1.01 10.96 27.15
C HIS A 147 -1.55 10.04 26.07
N SER A 148 -2.04 10.60 24.97
CA SER A 148 -2.55 9.84 23.83
C SER A 148 -2.18 10.44 22.49
N ALA A 149 -2.07 9.60 21.46
CA ALA A 149 -1.84 10.02 20.09
C ALA A 149 -2.50 9.05 19.09
N PRO A 150 -2.88 9.54 17.90
CA PRO A 150 -3.35 8.67 16.83
C PRO A 150 -2.22 7.81 16.27
N MET A 151 -2.51 6.55 15.99
CA MET A 151 -1.68 5.66 15.19
C MET A 151 -2.29 5.54 13.80
N VAL A 152 -1.61 6.10 12.80
CA VAL A 152 -2.09 6.20 11.43
C VAL A 152 -1.96 4.86 10.71
N PHE A 153 -3.04 4.38 10.11
CA PHE A 153 -3.05 3.12 9.36
C PHE A 153 -2.37 3.28 7.99
N ASN A 154 -1.42 2.42 7.64
CA ASN A 154 -0.68 2.46 6.38
C ASN A 154 -1.49 1.97 5.16
N GLY A 155 -2.74 1.54 5.35
CA GLY A 155 -3.58 0.99 4.30
C GLY A 155 -3.42 -0.52 4.09
N ILE A 156 -2.49 -1.19 4.79
CA ILE A 156 -2.14 -2.61 4.61
C ILE A 156 -2.34 -3.38 5.91
N ASP A 157 -1.45 -3.21 6.89
CA ASP A 157 -1.29 -4.08 8.07
C ASP A 157 -0.54 -3.41 9.24
N GLU A 158 -0.36 -2.09 9.19
CA GLU A 158 0.47 -1.37 10.15
C GLU A 158 -0.16 -0.05 10.57
N TRP A 159 0.02 0.27 11.85
CA TRP A 159 -0.34 1.53 12.47
C TRP A 159 0.90 2.14 13.10
N ALA A 160 1.16 3.43 12.86
CA ALA A 160 2.31 4.09 13.44
C ALA A 160 1.98 5.51 13.90
N THR A 161 2.66 5.96 14.95
CA THR A 161 2.64 7.37 15.34
C THR A 161 3.76 8.13 14.61
N GLY A 162 3.63 9.46 14.57
CA GLY A 162 4.80 10.31 14.37
C GLY A 162 5.77 10.25 15.56
N CYS A 163 6.81 11.07 15.50
CA CYS A 163 7.73 11.29 16.61
C CYS A 163 7.08 12.13 17.70
N ILE A 164 7.04 11.62 18.92
CA ILE A 164 6.47 12.29 20.09
C ILE A 164 7.54 12.19 21.18
N ASN A 165 8.09 13.30 21.67
CA ASN A 165 9.11 13.29 22.74
C ASN A 165 10.27 12.28 22.50
N GLN A 166 10.83 12.27 21.29
CA GLN A 166 11.89 11.33 20.86
C GLN A 166 11.49 9.85 20.85
N ILE A 167 10.20 9.52 20.87
CA ILE A 167 9.71 8.15 20.71
C ILE A 167 8.74 8.04 19.54
N SER A 168 8.79 6.94 18.82
CA SER A 168 7.75 6.55 17.86
C SER A 168 7.22 5.16 18.22
N PHE A 169 5.93 4.96 17.95
CA PHE A 169 5.25 3.70 18.23
C PHE A 169 4.73 3.11 16.94
N ARG A 170 4.78 1.79 16.86
CA ARG A 170 4.29 1.04 15.71
C ARG A 170 3.64 -0.25 16.17
N LEU A 171 2.49 -0.56 15.58
CA LEU A 171 1.80 -1.83 15.69
C LEU A 171 1.74 -2.42 14.28
N SER A 172 2.17 -3.66 14.12
CA SER A 172 2.16 -4.34 12.82
C SER A 172 1.60 -5.75 12.94
N CYS A 173 0.92 -6.20 11.90
CA CYS A 173 0.28 -7.51 11.86
C CYS A 173 0.83 -8.32 10.69
N ARG A 174 1.99 -8.94 10.91
CA ARG A 174 2.68 -9.72 9.89
C ARG A 174 2.62 -11.20 10.24
N SER A 175 2.39 -12.03 9.23
CA SER A 175 2.32 -13.49 9.39
C SER A 175 1.29 -13.93 10.44
N GLY A 176 0.21 -13.17 10.60
CA GLY A 176 -0.82 -13.45 11.59
C GLY A 176 -0.41 -13.23 13.04
N ALA A 177 0.68 -12.52 13.33
CA ALA A 177 1.08 -12.14 14.69
C ALA A 177 1.09 -10.61 14.86
N ALA A 178 0.67 -10.13 16.04
CA ALA A 178 0.73 -8.72 16.39
C ALA A 178 2.09 -8.38 17.02
N THR A 179 2.82 -7.45 16.41
CA THR A 179 4.08 -6.92 16.94
C THR A 179 3.89 -5.45 17.29
N PHE A 180 4.02 -5.13 18.57
CA PHE A 180 4.02 -3.76 19.07
C PHE A 180 5.45 -3.32 19.37
N THR A 181 5.88 -2.20 18.81
CA THR A 181 7.22 -1.65 19.00
C THR A 181 7.17 -0.20 19.45
N ALA A 182 8.05 0.13 20.37
CA ALA A 182 8.30 1.49 20.83
C ALA A 182 9.79 1.79 20.61
N THR A 183 10.08 2.77 19.75
CA THR A 183 11.44 3.14 19.34
C THR A 183 11.81 4.46 19.98
N TYR A 184 12.71 4.42 20.95
CA TYR A 184 13.22 5.61 21.63
C TYR A 184 14.54 6.05 21.00
N PHE A 185 14.64 7.32 20.62
CA PHE A 185 15.84 7.88 19.99
C PHE A 185 16.70 8.55 21.06
N VAL A 186 17.70 7.81 21.56
CA VAL A 186 18.55 8.22 22.70
C VAL A 186 19.52 9.36 22.36
N ALA A 187 19.85 9.52 21.08
CA ALA A 187 20.71 10.59 20.59
C ALA A 187 20.27 11.03 19.19
N GLY A 188 20.40 12.33 18.88
CA GLY A 188 19.94 12.90 17.62
C GLY A 188 18.45 13.25 17.62
N HIS A 189 17.85 13.34 16.43
CA HIS A 189 16.45 13.71 16.24
C HIS A 189 15.64 12.48 15.84
N CYS A 190 14.48 12.26 16.43
CA CYS A 190 13.52 11.29 15.88
C CYS A 190 13.05 11.77 14.48
N PRO A 191 13.06 10.93 13.43
CA PRO A 191 13.36 9.49 13.41
C PRO A 191 14.77 9.12 12.92
N THR A 192 15.71 10.06 12.80
CA THR A 192 17.05 9.86 12.21
C THR A 192 18.17 9.61 13.23
N GLY A 193 17.87 9.76 14.53
CA GLY A 193 18.80 9.55 15.63
C GLY A 193 19.17 8.08 15.86
N GLN A 194 19.98 7.83 16.90
CA GLN A 194 20.32 6.48 17.36
C GLN A 194 19.12 5.84 18.07
N PRO A 195 18.53 4.76 17.52
CA PRO A 195 17.31 4.17 18.06
C PRO A 195 17.62 3.05 19.07
N VAL A 196 16.81 2.97 20.12
CA VAL A 196 16.64 1.77 20.96
C VAL A 196 15.21 1.29 20.78
N VAL A 197 15.05 0.08 20.26
CA VAL A 197 13.75 -0.50 19.93
C VAL A 197 13.34 -1.48 21.03
N CYS A 198 12.19 -1.25 21.66
CA CYS A 198 11.56 -2.21 22.55
C CYS A 198 10.37 -2.86 21.82
N SER A 199 10.26 -4.19 21.82
CA SER A 199 9.20 -4.90 21.07
C SER A 199 8.44 -5.91 21.93
N SER A 200 7.16 -6.10 21.61
CA SER A 200 6.33 -7.22 22.06
C SER A 200 5.93 -8.05 20.84
N PRO A 201 6.12 -9.38 20.86
CA PRO A 201 6.82 -10.12 21.90
C PRO A 201 8.32 -9.73 21.94
N GLY A 202 8.90 -9.72 23.14
CA GLY A 202 10.32 -9.46 23.34
C GLY A 202 10.75 -9.78 24.76
N SER A 203 12.06 -9.95 24.96
CA SER A 203 12.67 -10.26 26.26
C SER A 203 13.57 -9.13 26.72
N SER A 204 13.84 -9.09 28.04
CA SER A 204 14.84 -8.17 28.60
C SER A 204 16.17 -8.27 27.84
N PRO A 205 16.83 -7.14 27.48
CA PRO A 205 16.56 -5.76 27.92
C PRO A 205 15.77 -4.90 26.93
N ILE A 206 15.16 -5.50 25.90
CA ILE A 206 14.45 -4.79 24.82
C ILE A 206 13.01 -5.28 24.67
N GLY A 207 12.46 -5.84 25.74
CA GLY A 207 11.17 -6.52 25.73
C GLY A 207 10.04 -5.62 26.21
N LEU A 208 8.92 -5.67 25.49
CA LEU A 208 7.62 -5.25 25.99
C LEU A 208 6.80 -6.50 26.30
N THR A 209 6.08 -6.48 27.42
CA THR A 209 5.25 -7.63 27.82
C THR A 209 3.78 -7.29 27.58
N ALA A 210 3.10 -8.09 26.75
CA ALA A 210 1.64 -8.03 26.61
C ALA A 210 0.99 -8.41 27.94
N SER A 211 0.16 -7.53 28.48
CA SER A 211 -0.43 -7.63 29.82
C SER A 211 -1.93 -7.90 29.81
N ALA A 212 -2.64 -7.40 28.79
CA ALA A 212 -4.07 -7.67 28.60
C ALA A 212 -4.44 -7.49 27.13
N GLN A 213 -5.44 -8.24 26.67
CA GLN A 213 -5.99 -8.12 25.33
C GLN A 213 -7.50 -8.42 25.34
N SER A 214 -8.25 -7.63 24.56
CA SER A 214 -9.64 -7.89 24.16
C SER A 214 -9.79 -7.51 22.69
N CYS A 215 -10.54 -8.30 21.92
CA CYS A 215 -10.74 -8.07 20.49
C CYS A 215 -12.07 -7.35 20.20
N ASP A 216 -12.98 -7.28 21.17
CA ASP A 216 -14.28 -6.63 21.03
C ASP A 216 -14.77 -6.06 22.38
N PRO A 217 -14.64 -4.74 22.64
CA PRO A 217 -13.95 -3.76 21.81
C PRO A 217 -12.43 -4.00 21.75
N LEU A 218 -11.76 -3.50 20.70
CA LEU A 218 -10.31 -3.61 20.58
C LEU A 218 -9.61 -2.91 21.75
N PHE A 219 -8.84 -3.69 22.50
CA PHE A 219 -8.01 -3.24 23.60
C PHE A 219 -6.75 -4.10 23.66
N LEU A 220 -5.58 -3.50 23.43
CA LEU A 220 -4.27 -4.17 23.56
C LEU A 220 -3.42 -3.42 24.55
N GLN A 221 -2.92 -4.09 25.60
CA GLN A 221 -2.14 -3.44 26.65
C GLN A 221 -0.75 -4.07 26.79
N TYR A 222 0.27 -3.22 26.79
CA TYR A 222 1.69 -3.60 26.92
C TYR A 222 2.33 -2.87 28.12
N THR A 223 3.35 -3.49 28.69
CA THR A 223 4.15 -2.92 29.79
C THR A 223 5.63 -2.89 29.44
N ALA A 224 6.33 -1.88 29.95
CA ALA A 224 7.74 -1.60 29.64
C ALA A 224 8.74 -2.22 30.64
N THR A 225 8.30 -3.16 31.48
CA THR A 225 9.12 -3.68 32.60
C THR A 225 10.44 -4.32 32.16
N SER A 226 10.48 -4.85 30.94
CA SER A 226 11.64 -5.53 30.37
C SER A 226 12.41 -4.65 29.38
N CYS A 227 12.14 -3.33 29.34
CA CYS A 227 12.91 -2.40 28.51
C CYS A 227 13.40 -1.19 29.32
N PRO A 228 14.63 -1.25 29.89
CA PRO A 228 15.19 -0.18 30.71
C PRO A 228 15.23 1.18 30.01
N ALA A 229 15.44 1.21 28.69
CA ALA A 229 15.46 2.45 27.92
C ALA A 229 14.15 3.24 28.01
N LEU A 230 13.01 2.57 28.14
CA LEU A 230 11.70 3.21 28.29
C LEU A 230 11.34 3.43 29.77
N SER A 231 11.59 2.43 30.62
CA SER A 231 11.25 2.54 32.04
C SER A 231 12.09 3.61 32.75
N ALA A 232 13.35 3.81 32.36
CA ALA A 232 14.20 4.89 32.86
C ALA A 232 13.66 6.30 32.48
N GLN A 233 12.89 6.39 31.40
CA GLN A 233 12.20 7.61 30.99
C GLN A 233 10.78 7.73 31.59
N GLY A 234 10.42 6.82 32.51
CA GLY A 234 9.15 6.83 33.23
C GLY A 234 7.98 6.15 32.50
N TYR A 235 8.17 5.60 31.30
CA TYR A 235 7.10 4.89 30.60
C TYR A 235 6.82 3.53 31.25
N THR A 236 5.56 3.28 31.60
CA THR A 236 5.17 2.05 32.32
C THR A 236 4.15 1.20 31.56
N LYS A 237 3.19 1.84 30.89
CA LYS A 237 2.06 1.17 30.24
C LYS A 237 1.74 1.82 28.90
N PHE A 238 1.41 0.98 27.91
CA PHE A 238 0.92 1.37 26.58
C PHE A 238 -0.40 0.65 26.32
N THR A 239 -1.38 1.35 25.78
CA THR A 239 -2.73 0.83 25.51
C THR A 239 -3.14 1.26 24.09
N VAL A 240 -3.51 0.31 23.25
CA VAL A 240 -4.03 0.57 21.89
C VAL A 240 -5.52 0.23 21.86
N THR A 241 -6.31 1.18 21.34
CA THR A 241 -7.78 1.11 21.25
C THR A 241 -8.26 1.61 19.89
N GLN A 242 -9.50 1.29 19.52
CA GLN A 242 -10.13 1.69 18.26
C GLN A 242 -10.84 3.04 18.29
#